data_AF-A0AAW1PNB3-F1
#
_entry.id   AF-A0AAW1PNB3-F1
#
_cell.length_a   1.000
_cell.length_b   1.000
_cell.length_c   1.000
_cell.angle_alpha   90.00
_cell.angle_beta   90.00
_cell.angle_gamma   90.00
#
_symmetry.space_group_name_H-M   'P 1'
#
loop_
_entity.id
_entity.type
_entity.pdbx_description
1 polymer ?
#
loop_
_entity_poly.entity_id
_entity_poly.type
_entity_poly.pdbx_seq_one_letter_code
_entity_poly.pdbx_strand_id
1 'polypeptide(L)'
;MPGSCIRHSKQAARPMLLCRAAYEHIVGSLVAADVNVGIIVGRFNDLVTKLLLEGALEAIHRHGGNREATDVVWVPGSFELPVVAKAMAKSGKYDAVLALGAVVRGSTTHYDAVAGAAASGLLSAGADTGVPIIFGVLTCETMEQALDRAGGKLGNKGGETALTAIEMANLLKSLRASGKAAAAWGLSK
;
A
#
# COMPACT_ATOMS: atom_id res chain seq x y z
N MET A 1 -71.68 34.03 -22.82
CA MET A 1 -71.27 32.61 -22.75
C MET A 1 -69.82 32.52 -23.23
N PRO A 2 -68.97 31.71 -22.59
CA PRO A 2 -67.63 32.08 -22.11
C PRO A 2 -66.48 31.57 -23.00
N GLY A 3 -65.26 32.10 -22.79
CA GLY A 3 -64.04 31.58 -23.38
C GLY A 3 -62.80 32.02 -22.59
N SER A 4 -62.41 31.19 -21.62
CA SER A 4 -61.24 31.37 -20.75
C SER A 4 -59.93 31.27 -21.52
N CYS A 5 -58.90 32.03 -21.12
CA CYS A 5 -57.54 31.53 -21.26
C CYS A 5 -56.65 31.92 -20.08
N ILE A 6 -55.94 30.89 -19.63
CA ILE A 6 -55.33 30.71 -18.32
C ILE A 6 -53.96 31.41 -18.26
N ARG A 7 -53.67 31.95 -17.07
CA ARG A 7 -52.42 32.59 -16.67
C ARG A 7 -51.24 31.63 -16.87
N HIS A 8 -50.21 32.05 -17.59
CA HIS A 8 -48.89 31.41 -17.50
C HIS A 8 -47.98 32.30 -16.63
N SER A 9 -47.94 32.01 -15.34
CA SER A 9 -46.91 32.51 -14.44
C SER A 9 -45.59 31.84 -14.80
N LYS A 10 -44.60 32.64 -15.22
CA LYS A 10 -43.22 32.19 -15.45
C LYS A 10 -42.69 31.53 -14.18
N GLN A 11 -42.40 30.24 -14.27
CA GLN A 11 -41.82 29.46 -13.19
C GLN A 11 -40.35 29.88 -13.06
N ALA A 12 -40.04 30.59 -11.97
CA ALA A 12 -38.69 30.99 -11.64
C ALA A 12 -37.81 29.74 -11.45
N ALA A 13 -36.71 29.66 -12.22
CA ALA A 13 -35.69 28.66 -12.03
C ALA A 13 -35.09 28.81 -10.62
N ARG A 14 -35.27 27.78 -9.78
CA ARG A 14 -34.62 27.68 -8.47
C ARG A 14 -33.14 27.34 -8.71
N PRO A 15 -32.18 28.11 -8.15
CA PRO A 15 -30.78 27.76 -8.27
C PRO A 15 -30.53 26.46 -7.52
N MET A 16 -29.92 25.50 -8.22
CA MET A 16 -29.47 24.23 -7.68
C MET A 16 -28.44 24.54 -6.57
N LEU A 17 -28.86 24.32 -5.32
CA LEU A 17 -28.04 24.50 -4.14
C LEU A 17 -26.92 23.45 -4.18
N LEU A 18 -25.74 23.84 -4.68
CA LEU A 18 -24.53 23.04 -4.56
C LEU A 18 -24.19 22.96 -3.07
N CYS A 19 -24.58 21.85 -2.45
CA CYS A 19 -24.11 21.47 -1.12
C CYS A 19 -22.59 21.32 -1.21
N ARG A 20 -21.84 22.33 -0.75
CA ARG A 20 -20.39 22.22 -0.57
C ARG A 20 -20.14 21.07 0.41
N ALA A 21 -19.32 20.10 0.01
CA ALA A 21 -18.85 19.07 0.94
C ALA A 21 -18.21 19.75 2.17
N ALA A 22 -18.60 19.29 3.37
CA ALA A 22 -18.22 19.89 4.65
C ALA A 22 -16.75 19.62 5.05
N TYR A 23 -16.01 18.84 4.26
CA TYR A 23 -14.60 18.50 4.48
C TYR A 23 -13.86 18.31 3.15
N GLU A 24 -12.54 18.43 3.20
CA GLU A 24 -11.67 18.18 2.04
C GLU A 24 -11.33 16.68 1.97
N HIS A 25 -11.54 16.08 0.80
CA HIS A 25 -11.30 14.66 0.55
C HIS A 25 -9.95 14.49 -0.17
N ILE A 26 -8.96 13.91 0.52
CA ILE A 26 -7.63 13.63 -0.03
C ILE A 26 -7.44 12.11 -0.03
N VAL A 27 -7.22 11.54 -1.22
CA VAL A 27 -7.05 10.10 -1.44
C VAL A 27 -5.82 9.89 -2.32
N GLY A 28 -5.05 8.84 -2.06
CA GLY A 28 -3.94 8.45 -2.94
C GLY A 28 -4.47 7.87 -4.25
N SER A 29 -3.89 8.26 -5.38
CA SER A 29 -4.18 7.56 -6.64
C SER A 29 -3.47 6.21 -6.67
N LEU A 30 -4.00 5.27 -7.46
CA LEU A 30 -3.35 3.99 -7.73
C LEU A 30 -2.38 4.06 -8.92
N VAL A 31 -1.88 5.24 -9.30
CA VAL A 31 -0.98 5.38 -10.45
C VAL A 31 0.47 5.28 -9.97
N ALA A 32 1.25 4.36 -10.54
CA ALA A 32 2.61 4.04 -10.11
C ALA A 32 3.72 4.67 -10.97
N ALA A 33 3.38 5.40 -12.05
CA ALA A 33 4.34 5.94 -13.02
C ALA A 33 5.46 6.79 -12.37
N ASP A 34 5.12 7.58 -11.35
CA ASP A 34 6.06 8.45 -10.63
C ASP A 34 6.27 8.00 -9.18
N VAL A 35 6.10 6.71 -8.88
CA VAL A 35 6.25 6.15 -7.53
C VAL A 35 7.40 5.14 -7.49
N ASN A 36 8.44 5.46 -6.71
CA ASN A 36 9.55 4.56 -6.49
C ASN A 36 9.23 3.58 -5.35
N VAL A 37 8.84 2.35 -5.68
CA VAL A 37 8.60 1.29 -4.70
C VAL A 37 9.83 0.40 -4.58
N GLY A 38 10.33 0.21 -3.37
CA GLY A 38 11.34 -0.82 -3.07
C GLY A 38 10.67 -2.07 -2.52
N ILE A 39 11.08 -3.27 -2.93
CA ILE A 39 10.51 -4.53 -2.44
C ILE A 39 11.58 -5.32 -1.66
N ILE A 40 11.19 -5.85 -0.51
CA ILE A 40 12.02 -6.75 0.30
C ILE A 40 11.28 -8.07 0.45
N VAL A 41 11.97 -9.18 0.22
CA VAL A 41 11.37 -10.51 0.21
C VAL A 41 12.14 -11.47 1.11
N GLY A 42 11.43 -12.11 2.04
CA GLY A 42 11.97 -13.24 2.80
C GLY A 42 12.13 -14.47 1.93
N ARG A 43 13.31 -15.11 1.95
CA ARG A 43 13.58 -16.34 1.21
C ARG A 43 12.93 -17.57 1.86
N PHE A 44 12.75 -17.57 3.18
CA PHE A 44 12.03 -18.64 3.86
C PHE A 44 10.58 -18.76 3.33
N ASN A 45 10.12 -19.98 3.08
CA ASN A 45 8.86 -20.29 2.37
C ASN A 45 8.79 -19.70 0.95
N ASP A 46 9.86 -19.86 0.15
CA ASP A 46 9.97 -19.29 -1.20
C ASP A 46 8.88 -19.72 -2.19
N LEU A 47 8.30 -20.91 -2.01
CA LEU A 47 7.11 -21.36 -2.75
C LEU A 47 5.94 -20.39 -2.63
N VAL A 48 5.84 -19.68 -1.51
CA VAL A 48 4.81 -18.66 -1.26
C VAL A 48 5.36 -17.28 -1.60
N THR A 49 6.55 -16.90 -1.10
CA THR A 49 7.04 -15.52 -1.22
C THR A 49 7.41 -15.14 -2.66
N LYS A 50 7.81 -16.09 -3.51
CA LYS A 50 7.98 -15.84 -4.95
C LYS A 50 6.67 -15.50 -5.64
N LEU A 51 5.58 -16.17 -5.27
CA LEU A 51 4.25 -15.88 -5.83
C LEU A 51 3.72 -14.53 -5.34
N LEU A 52 4.00 -14.16 -4.09
CA LEU A 52 3.71 -12.81 -3.57
C LEU A 52 4.49 -11.74 -4.35
N LEU A 53 5.79 -11.97 -4.56
CA LEU A 53 6.63 -11.05 -5.34
C LEU A 53 6.10 -10.88 -6.76
N GLU A 54 5.76 -11.98 -7.44
CA GLU A 54 5.20 -11.90 -8.79
C GLU A 54 3.90 -11.10 -8.82
N GLY A 55 2.99 -11.34 -7.86
CA GLY A 55 1.75 -10.57 -7.75
C GLY A 55 1.99 -9.08 -7.48
N ALA A 56 2.99 -8.74 -6.68
CA ALA A 56 3.38 -7.36 -6.41
C ALA A 56 3.93 -6.66 -7.66
N LEU A 57 4.87 -7.30 -8.37
CA LEU A 57 5.47 -6.76 -9.59
C LEU A 57 4.43 -6.59 -10.70
N GLU A 58 3.52 -7.54 -10.85
CA GLU A 58 2.41 -7.46 -11.81
C GLU A 58 1.46 -6.31 -11.46
N ALA A 59 1.12 -6.13 -10.18
CA ALA A 59 0.29 -5.01 -9.73
C ALA A 59 0.96 -3.66 -10.03
N ILE A 60 2.25 -3.51 -9.74
CA ILE A 60 3.02 -2.29 -10.07
C ILE A 60 2.98 -2.02 -11.57
N HIS A 61 3.23 -3.04 -12.39
CA HIS A 61 3.23 -2.91 -13.84
C HIS A 61 1.87 -2.46 -14.40
N ARG A 62 0.78 -3.11 -13.98
CA ARG A 62 -0.59 -2.77 -14.41
C ARG A 62 -1.00 -1.34 -14.08
N HIS A 63 -0.37 -0.75 -13.07
CA HIS A 63 -0.65 0.60 -12.60
C HIS A 63 0.34 1.64 -13.17
N GLY A 64 1.12 1.27 -14.18
CA GLY A 64 2.02 2.16 -14.91
C GLY A 64 3.42 2.29 -14.33
N GLY A 65 3.76 1.50 -13.30
CA GLY A 65 5.11 1.44 -12.75
C GLY A 65 6.03 0.57 -13.61
N ASN A 66 7.34 0.84 -13.53
CA ASN A 66 8.33 0.03 -14.23
C ASN A 66 8.75 -1.18 -13.38
N ARG A 67 8.24 -2.36 -13.74
CA ARG A 67 8.59 -3.63 -13.12
C ARG A 67 10.08 -3.94 -13.15
N GLU A 68 10.76 -3.62 -14.25
CA GLU A 68 12.19 -3.96 -14.45
C GLU A 68 13.12 -3.03 -13.67
N ALA A 69 12.67 -1.80 -13.40
CA ALA A 69 13.41 -0.83 -12.58
C ALA A 69 13.10 -0.94 -11.08
N THR A 70 12.18 -1.83 -10.69
CA THR A 70 11.80 -2.02 -9.28
C THR A 70 12.89 -2.81 -8.55
N ASP A 71 13.50 -2.21 -7.54
CA ASP A 71 14.51 -2.88 -6.72
C ASP A 71 13.88 -3.98 -5.85
N VAL A 72 14.42 -5.20 -5.94
CA VAL A 72 13.99 -6.35 -5.14
C VAL A 72 15.16 -6.87 -4.30
N VAL A 73 15.04 -6.78 -2.98
CA VAL A 73 16.07 -7.21 -2.02
C VAL A 73 15.63 -8.48 -1.30
N TRP A 74 16.45 -9.53 -1.38
CA TRP A 74 16.18 -10.80 -0.71
C TRP A 74 16.87 -10.88 0.65
N VAL A 75 16.11 -11.23 1.68
CA VAL A 75 16.60 -11.51 3.03
C VAL A 75 16.40 -12.98 3.40
N PRO A 76 17.12 -13.53 4.40
CA PRO A 76 16.96 -14.94 4.78
C PRO A 76 15.53 -15.29 5.21
N GLY A 77 14.94 -14.54 6.13
CA GLY A 77 13.56 -14.76 6.59
C GLY A 77 12.85 -13.49 7.02
N SER A 78 11.60 -13.63 7.50
CA SER A 78 10.76 -12.50 7.87
C SER A 78 11.32 -11.68 9.04
N PHE A 79 12.18 -12.28 9.86
CA PHE A 79 12.80 -11.62 11.02
C PHE A 79 13.79 -10.51 10.61
N GLU A 80 14.41 -10.63 9.44
CA GLU A 80 15.36 -9.64 8.90
C GLU A 80 14.68 -8.52 8.09
N LEU A 81 13.39 -8.65 7.77
CA LEU A 81 12.66 -7.63 6.99
C LEU A 81 12.74 -6.22 7.61
N PRO A 82 12.55 -6.03 8.94
CA PRO A 82 12.56 -4.69 9.55
C PRO A 82 13.84 -3.91 9.33
N VAL A 83 15.01 -4.55 9.50
CA VAL A 83 16.31 -3.85 9.42
C VAL A 83 16.59 -3.40 7.99
N VAL A 84 16.27 -4.23 7.00
CA VAL A 84 16.43 -3.88 5.59
C VAL A 84 15.41 -2.84 5.15
N ALA A 85 14.16 -2.94 5.64
CA ALA A 85 13.11 -1.96 5.33
C ALA A 85 13.48 -0.56 5.82
N LYS A 86 14.00 -0.47 7.06
CA LYS A 86 14.51 0.77 7.62
C LYS A 86 15.68 1.33 6.82
N ALA A 87 16.63 0.47 6.40
CA ALA A 87 17.78 0.88 5.61
C ALA A 87 17.37 1.42 4.23
N MET A 88 16.47 0.73 3.53
CA MET A 88 15.93 1.18 2.24
C MET A 88 15.18 2.50 2.39
N ALA A 89 14.25 2.60 3.34
CA ALA A 89 13.49 3.82 3.59
C ALA A 89 14.41 5.02 3.87
N LYS A 90 15.47 4.86 4.67
CA LYS A 90 16.44 5.92 4.97
C LYS A 90 17.32 6.33 3.79
N SER A 91 17.38 5.55 2.71
CA SER A 91 18.21 5.89 1.55
C SER A 91 17.72 7.11 0.78
N GLY A 92 16.47 7.53 0.99
CA GLY A 92 15.83 8.64 0.26
C GLY A 92 15.44 8.29 -1.18
N LYS A 93 15.63 7.04 -1.62
CA LYS A 93 15.34 6.59 -2.99
C LYS A 93 13.91 6.11 -3.21
N TYR A 94 13.21 5.74 -2.14
CA TYR A 94 11.89 5.08 -2.24
C TYR A 94 10.80 5.94 -1.61
N ASP A 95 9.68 6.01 -2.30
CA ASP A 95 8.44 6.64 -1.82
C ASP A 95 7.64 5.70 -0.91
N ALA A 96 7.81 4.39 -1.09
CA ALA A 96 7.25 3.33 -0.26
C ALA A 96 8.15 2.10 -0.29
N VAL A 97 8.10 1.31 0.80
CA VAL A 97 8.78 0.01 0.87
C VAL A 97 7.74 -1.09 1.11
N LEU A 98 7.84 -2.15 0.32
CA LEU A 98 6.99 -3.31 0.40
C LEU A 98 7.75 -4.46 1.06
N ALA A 99 7.27 -4.97 2.20
CA ALA A 99 7.90 -6.09 2.90
C ALA A 99 7.07 -7.37 2.74
N LEU A 100 7.58 -8.32 1.95
CA LEU A 100 6.93 -9.60 1.64
C LEU A 100 7.59 -10.73 2.42
N GLY A 101 6.76 -11.59 3.01
CA GLY A 101 7.22 -12.76 3.73
C GLY A 101 6.11 -13.78 3.94
N ALA A 102 6.47 -14.96 4.43
CA ALA A 102 5.50 -15.96 4.84
C ALA A 102 6.03 -16.71 6.07
N VAL A 103 5.25 -16.69 7.14
CA VAL A 103 5.48 -17.39 8.39
C VAL A 103 4.31 -18.35 8.57
N VAL A 104 4.61 -19.65 8.56
CA VAL A 104 3.61 -20.72 8.72
C VAL A 104 3.83 -21.37 10.07
N ARG A 105 2.75 -21.58 10.84
CA ARG A 105 2.85 -22.15 12.20
C ARG A 105 3.45 -23.55 12.17
N GLY A 106 4.42 -23.76 13.05
CA GLY A 106 5.03 -25.07 13.32
C GLY A 106 4.60 -25.64 14.67
N SER A 107 5.41 -26.53 15.24
CA SER A 107 5.12 -27.17 16.53
C SER A 107 5.48 -26.33 17.76
N THR A 108 6.15 -25.19 17.58
CA THR A 108 6.68 -24.37 18.68
C THR A 108 6.19 -22.92 18.59
N THR A 109 6.38 -22.17 19.69
CA THR A 109 6.09 -20.74 19.79
C THR A 109 7.03 -19.86 18.96
N HIS A 110 7.98 -20.44 18.23
CA HIS A 110 8.86 -19.72 17.31
C HIS A 110 8.08 -18.90 16.29
N TYR A 111 6.92 -19.41 15.85
CA TYR A 111 5.99 -18.68 14.97
C TYR A 111 5.62 -17.30 15.54
N ASP A 112 5.19 -17.24 16.80
CA ASP A 112 4.69 -16.01 17.41
C ASP A 112 5.83 -15.00 17.60
N ALA A 113 7.03 -15.49 17.93
CA ALA A 113 8.23 -14.66 18.04
C ALA A 113 8.61 -14.02 16.70
N VAL A 114 8.63 -14.80 15.60
CA VAL A 114 9.01 -14.30 14.28
C VAL A 114 7.94 -13.38 13.70
N ALA A 115 6.67 -13.79 13.74
CA ALA A 115 5.56 -13.00 13.22
C ALA A 115 5.43 -11.67 13.98
N GLY A 116 5.51 -11.72 15.32
CA GLY A 116 5.44 -10.53 16.17
C GLY A 116 6.61 -9.56 15.95
N ALA A 117 7.85 -10.07 15.90
CA ALA A 117 9.02 -9.25 15.66
C ALA A 117 9.01 -8.61 14.26
N ALA A 118 8.60 -9.34 13.23
CA ALA A 118 8.46 -8.81 11.89
C ALA A 118 7.42 -7.69 11.83
N ALA A 119 6.21 -7.92 12.38
CA ALA A 119 5.14 -6.93 12.39
C ALA A 119 5.52 -5.67 13.17
N SER A 120 6.01 -5.82 14.40
CA SER A 120 6.40 -4.69 15.24
C SER A 120 7.60 -3.94 14.63
N GLY A 121 8.60 -4.65 14.11
CA GLY A 121 9.79 -4.04 13.55
C GLY A 121 9.49 -3.25 12.27
N LEU A 122 8.62 -3.76 11.40
CA LEU A 122 8.20 -3.05 10.17
C LEU A 122 7.38 -1.80 10.50
N LEU A 123 6.47 -1.89 11.50
CA LEU A 123 5.74 -0.74 12.00
C LEU A 123 6.68 0.35 12.53
N SER A 124 7.61 -0.02 13.41
CA SER A 124 8.61 0.92 13.95
C SER A 124 9.48 1.52 12.85
N ALA A 125 9.91 0.72 11.87
CA ALA A 125 10.71 1.22 10.75
C ALA A 125 9.95 2.27 9.91
N GLY A 126 8.65 2.07 9.67
CA GLY A 126 7.82 3.04 8.94
C GLY A 126 7.62 4.33 9.74
N ALA A 127 7.30 4.20 11.03
CA ALA A 127 7.14 5.34 11.93
C ALA A 127 8.42 6.18 12.07
N ASP A 128 9.58 5.51 12.22
CA ASP A 128 10.89 6.16 12.40
C ASP A 128 11.38 6.90 11.15
N THR A 129 10.96 6.47 9.96
CA THR A 129 11.47 7.00 8.69
C THR A 129 10.48 7.94 7.99
N GLY A 130 9.20 7.86 8.33
CA GLY A 130 8.14 8.60 7.64
C GLY A 130 7.89 8.12 6.21
N VAL A 131 8.54 7.02 5.79
CA VAL A 131 8.28 6.31 4.53
C VAL A 131 7.30 5.19 4.85
N PRO A 132 6.20 5.04 4.08
CA PRO A 132 5.25 3.96 4.29
C PRO A 132 5.92 2.61 4.02
N ILE A 133 5.93 1.75 5.04
CA ILE A 133 6.41 0.37 4.95
C ILE A 133 5.19 -0.53 5.05
N ILE A 134 4.83 -1.20 3.96
CA ILE A 134 3.60 -1.97 3.89
C ILE A 134 3.88 -3.44 4.27
N PHE A 135 3.08 -3.94 5.19
CA PHE A 135 3.19 -5.28 5.75
C PHE A 135 2.51 -6.32 4.84
N GLY A 136 3.31 -7.00 4.02
CA GLY A 136 2.90 -8.12 3.16
C GLY A 136 3.43 -9.47 3.64
N VAL A 137 3.55 -9.66 4.96
CA VAL A 137 3.99 -10.93 5.55
C VAL A 137 2.77 -11.78 5.89
N LEU A 138 2.63 -12.92 5.23
CA LEU A 138 1.59 -13.87 5.55
C LEU A 138 1.89 -14.57 6.87
N THR A 139 0.94 -14.56 7.79
CA THR A 139 0.98 -15.27 9.07
C THR A 139 -0.16 -16.29 9.07
N CYS A 140 0.16 -17.54 8.78
CA CYS A 140 -0.84 -18.59 8.50
C CYS A 140 -0.64 -19.82 9.40
N GLU A 141 -1.73 -20.53 9.66
CA GLU A 141 -1.71 -21.76 10.46
C GLU A 141 -1.25 -22.96 9.62
N THR A 142 -1.48 -22.94 8.31
CA THR A 142 -1.08 -24.02 7.39
C THR A 142 -0.48 -23.49 6.09
N MET A 143 0.29 -24.34 5.39
CA MET A 143 0.84 -24.00 4.07
C MET A 143 -0.26 -23.79 3.02
N GLU A 144 -1.35 -24.55 3.08
CA GLU A 144 -2.50 -24.37 2.18
C GLU A 144 -3.10 -22.97 2.31
N GLN A 145 -3.27 -22.47 3.54
CA GLN A 145 -3.75 -21.10 3.77
C GLN A 145 -2.82 -20.04 3.19
N ALA A 146 -1.52 -20.28 3.21
CA ALA A 146 -0.52 -19.38 2.64
C ALA A 146 -0.59 -19.37 1.11
N LEU A 147 -0.71 -20.55 0.47
CA LEU A 147 -0.85 -20.68 -0.98
C LEU A 147 -2.16 -20.07 -1.48
N ASP A 148 -3.27 -20.27 -0.77
CA ASP A 148 -4.56 -19.66 -1.12
C ASP A 148 -4.51 -18.13 -1.14
N ARG A 149 -3.59 -17.52 -0.38
CA ARG A 149 -3.35 -16.06 -0.30
C ARG A 149 -2.23 -15.56 -1.22
N ALA A 150 -1.54 -16.45 -1.91
CA ALA A 150 -0.41 -16.13 -2.79
C ALA A 150 -0.76 -16.36 -4.28
N GLY A 151 -2.00 -16.06 -4.67
CA GLY A 151 -2.51 -16.27 -6.03
C GLY A 151 -3.46 -17.45 -6.17
N GLY A 152 -3.82 -18.11 -5.07
CA GLY A 152 -4.87 -19.12 -5.02
C GLY A 152 -6.27 -18.52 -4.83
N LYS A 153 -7.13 -19.24 -4.10
CA LYS A 153 -8.56 -18.93 -3.99
C LYS A 153 -8.87 -17.54 -3.41
N LEU A 154 -7.99 -17.00 -2.58
CA LEU A 154 -8.17 -15.73 -1.87
C LEU A 154 -7.40 -14.58 -2.52
N GLY A 155 -6.96 -14.75 -3.77
CA GLY A 155 -6.19 -13.76 -4.50
C GLY A 155 -4.73 -13.74 -4.11
N ASN A 156 -4.04 -12.65 -4.43
CA ASN A 156 -2.62 -12.49 -4.18
C ASN A 156 -2.35 -11.30 -3.26
N LYS A 157 -1.96 -11.59 -2.02
CA LYS A 157 -1.66 -10.56 -1.02
C LYS A 157 -0.45 -9.72 -1.37
N GLY A 158 0.53 -10.25 -2.13
CA GLY A 158 1.63 -9.44 -2.62
C GLY A 158 1.14 -8.32 -3.56
N GLY A 159 0.22 -8.63 -4.46
CA GLY A 159 -0.43 -7.65 -5.34
C GLY A 159 -1.23 -6.60 -4.56
N GLU A 160 -2.08 -7.02 -3.62
CA GLU A 160 -2.84 -6.09 -2.78
C GLU A 160 -1.92 -5.15 -1.99
N THR A 161 -0.83 -5.71 -1.42
CA THR A 161 0.13 -4.95 -0.62
C THR A 161 0.88 -3.93 -1.49
N ALA A 162 1.17 -4.25 -2.76
CA ALA A 162 1.74 -3.30 -3.70
C ALA A 162 0.79 -2.14 -4.04
N LEU A 163 -0.50 -2.41 -4.20
CA LEU A 163 -1.51 -1.35 -4.40
C LEU A 163 -1.57 -0.40 -3.22
N THR A 164 -1.56 -0.94 -2.00
CA THR A 164 -1.48 -0.13 -0.77
C THR A 164 -0.21 0.71 -0.73
N ALA A 165 0.93 0.18 -1.19
CA ALA A 165 2.19 0.94 -1.25
C ALA A 165 2.08 2.14 -2.19
N ILE A 166 1.53 1.94 -3.39
CA ILE A 166 1.31 2.99 -4.39
C ILE A 166 0.36 4.06 -3.84
N GLU A 167 -0.78 3.63 -3.27
CA GLU A 167 -1.77 4.55 -2.72
C GLU A 167 -1.19 5.40 -1.59
N MET A 168 -0.47 4.78 -0.65
CA MET A 168 0.13 5.48 0.48
C MET A 168 1.23 6.45 0.04
N ALA A 169 2.06 6.08 -0.94
CA ALA A 169 3.04 6.98 -1.51
C ALA A 169 2.40 8.23 -2.11
N ASN A 170 1.36 8.05 -2.93
CA ASN A 170 0.64 9.15 -3.57
C ASN A 170 -0.15 10.00 -2.56
N LEU A 171 -0.73 9.38 -1.53
CA LEU A 171 -1.42 10.07 -0.45
C LEU A 171 -0.44 10.98 0.31
N LEU A 172 0.73 10.48 0.71
CA LEU A 172 1.71 11.27 1.43
C LEU A 172 2.28 12.41 0.57
N LYS A 173 2.51 12.17 -0.74
CA LYS A 173 2.85 13.24 -1.69
C LYS A 173 1.77 14.32 -1.74
N SER A 174 0.49 13.92 -1.80
CA SER A 174 -0.65 14.86 -1.85
C SER A 174 -0.81 15.66 -0.56
N LEU A 175 -0.61 15.04 0.60
CA LEU A 175 -0.62 15.73 1.90
C LEU A 175 0.52 16.76 2.00
N ARG A 176 1.71 16.43 1.50
CA ARG A 176 2.85 17.37 1.46
C ARG A 176 2.60 18.52 0.50
N ALA A 177 2.10 18.24 -0.71
CA ALA A 177 1.79 19.25 -1.72
C ALA A 177 0.70 20.24 -1.26
N SER A 178 -0.25 19.78 -0.44
CA SER A 178 -1.30 20.61 0.17
C SER A 178 -0.88 21.30 1.47
N GLY A 179 0.38 21.15 1.91
CA GLY A 179 0.89 21.76 3.14
C GLY A 179 0.33 21.14 4.43
N LYS A 180 -0.29 19.96 4.35
CA LYS A 180 -0.93 19.24 5.47
C LYS A 180 -0.05 18.16 6.09
N ALA A 181 1.13 17.94 5.54
CA ALA A 181 2.17 17.13 6.13
C ALA A 181 3.52 17.85 5.97
N ALA A 182 4.41 17.68 6.97
CA ALA A 182 5.77 18.15 6.85
C ALA A 182 6.47 17.51 5.64
N ALA A 183 7.45 18.22 5.07
CA ALA A 183 8.42 17.61 4.16
C ALA A 183 9.04 16.37 4.84
N ALA A 184 9.41 15.36 4.03
CA ALA A 184 9.88 14.07 4.53
C ALA A 184 10.83 14.23 5.74
N TRP A 185 10.47 13.58 6.85
CA TRP A 185 11.19 13.68 8.11
C TRP A 185 12.66 13.30 7.89
N GLY A 186 13.58 14.24 8.12
CA GLY A 186 15.02 13.95 8.10
C GLY A 186 15.71 13.99 6.73
N LEU A 187 15.06 14.44 5.65
CA LEU A 187 15.77 14.89 4.44
C LEU A 187 15.99 16.40 4.51
N SER A 188 16.62 16.87 5.59
CA SER A 188 17.43 18.08 5.49
C SER A 188 18.60 17.76 4.57
N LYS A 189 18.77 18.58 3.53
CA LYS A 189 19.86 18.54 2.54
C LYS A 189 21.21 18.16 3.12
#